data_AF-A0A6G2DYM0-F1
#
_entry.id   AF-A0A6G2DYM0-F1
#
_cell.length_a   1.000
_cell.length_b   1.000
_cell.length_c   1.000
_cell.angle_alpha   90.00
_cell.angle_beta   90.00
_cell.angle_gamma   90.00
#
_symmetry.space_group_name_H-M   'P 1'
#
loop_
_entity.id
_entity.type
_entity.pdbx_description
1 polymer ?
#
loop_
_entity_poly.entity_id
_entity_poly.type
_entity_poly.pdbx_seq_one_letter_code
_entity_poly.pdbx_strand_id
1 'polypeptide(L)' 'EILDYEAELKGYKRIYTPKIKVLHHQNVATNQVYTNLVEKTLFSNKCNFESTSYFLKLMKENEGV' A
#
# COMPACT_ATOMS: atom_id res chain seq x y z
N GLU A 1 0.75 4.46 4.08
CA GLU A 1 2.05 4.29 4.76
C GLU A 1 3.22 4.80 3.92
N ILE A 2 3.62 4.14 2.83
CA ILE A 2 4.75 4.63 1.98
C ILE A 2 4.53 6.07 1.49
N LEU A 3 3.37 6.35 0.88
CA LEU A 3 3.05 7.70 0.39
C LEU A 3 2.93 8.74 1.50
N ASP A 4 2.48 8.31 2.69
CA ASP A 4 2.40 9.19 3.85
C ASP A 4 3.79 9.59 4.32
N TYR A 5 4.71 8.63 4.39
CA TYR A 5 6.10 8.83 4.75
C TYR A 5 6.82 9.73 3.74
N GLU A 6 6.65 9.49 2.43
CA GLU A 6 7.19 10.37 1.40
C GLU A 6 6.63 11.78 1.46
N ALA A 7 5.33 11.94 1.76
CA ALA A 7 4.72 13.25 1.92
C ALA A 7 5.36 14.01 3.10
N GLU A 8 5.64 13.33 4.20
CA GLU A 8 6.34 13.89 5.36
C GLU A 8 7.77 14.34 5.00
N LEU A 9 8.56 13.46 4.36
CA LEU A 9 9.92 13.79 3.90
C LEU A 9 9.95 15.02 2.98
N LYS A 10 8.90 15.21 2.17
CA LYS A 10 8.79 16.35 1.23
C LYS A 10 8.17 17.60 1.86
N GLY A 11 7.83 17.57 3.15
CA GLY A 11 7.16 18.68 3.85
C GLY A 11 5.72 18.93 3.39
N TYR A 12 5.09 17.94 2.74
CA TYR A 12 3.71 18.03 2.28
C TYR A 12 2.71 17.78 3.40
N LYS A 13 1.51 18.33 3.25
CA LYS A 13 0.40 18.11 4.18
C LYS A 13 -0.60 17.15 3.58
N ARG A 14 -1.01 16.16 4.38
CA ARG A 14 -2.07 15.21 4.04
C ARG A 14 -3.41 15.85 4.33
N ILE A 15 -4.35 15.73 3.39
CA ILE A 15 -5.71 16.26 3.53
C ILE A 15 -6.68 15.10 3.40
N TYR A 16 -7.50 14.91 4.43
CA TYR A 16 -8.67 14.06 4.38
C TYR A 16 -9.92 14.93 4.22
N THR A 17 -10.83 14.56 3.32
CA THR A 17 -12.13 15.23 3.17
C THR A 17 -13.24 14.22 2.93
N PRO A 18 -14.30 14.20 3.76
CA PRO A 18 -15.43 13.28 3.58
C PRO A 18 -16.32 13.68 2.39
N LYS A 19 -16.08 14.84 1.77
CA LYS A 19 -16.78 15.30 0.56
C LYS A 19 -16.43 14.45 -0.66
N ILE A 20 -15.24 13.85 -0.69
CA ILE A 20 -14.82 12.94 -1.75
C ILE A 20 -15.18 11.52 -1.30
N LYS A 21 -16.13 10.91 -2.01
CA LYS A 21 -16.52 9.51 -1.80
C LYS A 21 -15.98 8.70 -2.97
N VAL A 22 -15.23 7.66 -2.66
CA VAL A 22 -14.72 6.72 -3.65
C VAL A 22 -15.33 5.36 -3.36
N LEU A 23 -15.85 4.69 -4.39
CA LEU A 23 -16.30 3.31 -4.27
C LEU A 23 -15.07 2.42 -4.09
N HIS A 24 -14.93 1.82 -2.90
CA HIS A 24 -13.81 0.96 -2.59
C HIS A 24 -14.18 -0.50 -2.89
N HIS A 25 -13.89 -0.97 -4.10
CA HIS A 25 -14.10 -2.37 -4.52
C HIS A 25 -12.99 -3.29 -3.98
N GLN A 26 -12.69 -3.20 -2.68
CA GLN A 26 -11.63 -3.99 -2.08
C GLN A 26 -11.90 -5.48 -2.26
N ASN A 27 -10.89 -6.21 -2.69
CA ASN A 27 -10.94 -7.65 -2.95
C ASN A 27 -11.92 -8.10 -4.05
N VAL A 28 -12.68 -7.23 -4.71
CA VAL A 28 -13.60 -7.67 -5.78
C VAL A 28 -12.82 -8.28 -6.94
N ALA A 29 -11.80 -7.57 -7.43
CA ALA A 29 -10.94 -8.08 -8.50
C ALA A 29 -10.16 -9.33 -8.06
N THR A 30 -9.58 -9.32 -6.86
CA THR A 30 -8.83 -10.46 -6.33
C THR A 30 -9.71 -11.69 -6.10
N ASN A 31 -10.96 -11.50 -5.65
CA ASN A 31 -11.93 -12.59 -5.47
C ASN A 31 -12.51 -13.09 -6.80
N GLN A 32 -12.63 -12.23 -7.81
CA GLN A 32 -13.03 -12.62 -9.16
C GLN A 32 -11.93 -13.42 -9.86
N VAL A 33 -10.66 -13.05 -9.65
CA VAL A 33 -9.51 -13.69 -10.30
C VAL A 33 -9.10 -14.98 -9.59
N TYR A 34 -9.07 -15.00 -8.26
CA TYR A 34 -8.65 -16.17 -7.48
C TYR A 34 -9.85 -16.84 -6.83
N THR A 35 -10.27 -17.97 -7.40
CA THR A 35 -11.27 -18.86 -6.79
C THR A 35 -10.65 -19.77 -5.73
N ASN A 36 -9.33 -20.03 -5.81
CA ASN A 36 -8.58 -20.81 -4.84
C ASN A 36 -7.99 -19.92 -3.73
N LEU A 37 -8.33 -20.26 -2.48
CA LEU A 37 -7.87 -19.53 -1.29
C LEU A 37 -6.34 -19.56 -1.13
N VAL A 38 -5.69 -20.67 -1.50
CA VAL A 38 -4.24 -20.83 -1.37
C VAL A 38 -3.52 -19.88 -2.33
N GLU A 39 -3.93 -19.85 -3.59
CA GLU A 39 -3.34 -18.95 -4.61
C GLU A 39 -3.54 -17.49 -4.23
N LYS A 40 -4.74 -17.14 -3.75
CA LYS A 40 -5.02 -15.80 -3.23
C LYS A 40 -4.10 -15.42 -2.07
N THR A 41 -3.84 -16.37 -1.17
CA THR A 41 -2.95 -16.16 -0.02
C THR A 41 -1.51 -15.97 -0.48
N LEU A 42 -1.03 -16.78 -1.43
CA LEU A 42 0.30 -16.64 -2.01
C LEU A 42 0.48 -15.27 -2.70
N PHE A 43 -0.51 -14.86 -3.49
CA PHE A 43 -0.51 -13.53 -4.13
C PHE A 43 -0.44 -12.41 -3.08
N SER A 44 -1.31 -12.47 -2.07
CA SER A 44 -1.36 -11.45 -1.01
C SER A 44 -0.03 -11.37 -0.26
N ASN A 45 0.56 -12.52 0.08
CA ASN A 45 1.85 -12.58 0.76
C ASN A 45 2.98 -12.02 -0.11
N LYS A 46 2.98 -12.30 -1.41
CA LYS A 46 3.94 -11.71 -2.36
C LYS A 46 3.83 -10.18 -2.37
N CYS A 47 2.63 -9.64 -2.54
CA CYS A 47 2.41 -8.19 -2.54
C CYS A 47 2.83 -7.55 -1.21
N ASN A 48 2.50 -8.19 -0.08
CA ASN A 48 2.90 -7.71 1.25
C ASN A 48 4.42 -7.69 1.41
N PHE A 49 5.10 -8.76 0.99
CA PHE A 49 6.55 -8.84 1.04
C PHE A 49 7.21 -7.76 0.17
N GLU A 50 6.75 -7.59 -1.07
CA GLU A 50 7.28 -6.58 -2.00
C GLU A 50 7.07 -5.16 -1.47
N SER A 51 5.84 -4.83 -1.04
CA SER A 51 5.52 -3.52 -0.49
C SER A 51 6.33 -3.21 0.77
N THR A 52 6.45 -4.17 1.69
CA THR A 52 7.21 -3.98 2.94
C THR A 52 8.70 -3.83 2.67
N SER A 53 9.25 -4.64 1.76
CA SER A 53 10.66 -4.56 1.37
C SER A 53 10.99 -3.22 0.73
N TYR A 54 10.12 -2.71 -0.14
CA TYR A 54 10.28 -1.38 -0.73
C TYR A 54 10.23 -0.29 0.33
N PHE A 55 9.28 -0.37 1.27
CA PHE A 55 9.15 0.63 2.31
C PHE A 55 10.40 0.68 3.22
N LEU A 56 10.91 -0.48 3.63
CA LEU A 56 12.15 -0.57 4.41
C LEU A 56 13.35 0.00 3.65
N LYS A 57 13.44 -0.25 2.35
CA LYS A 57 14.49 0.32 1.50
C LYS A 57 14.40 1.84 1.49
N LEU A 58 13.20 2.39 1.26
CA LEU A 58 12.95 3.83 1.27
C LEU A 58 13.37 4.46 2.61
N MET A 59 13.00 3.84 3.73
CA MET A 59 13.37 4.34 5.06
C MET A 59 14.90 4.35 5.25
N LYS A 60 15.60 3.28 4.84
CA LYS A 60 17.07 3.20 4.93
C LYS A 60 17.77 4.25 4.07
N GLU A 61 17.26 4.52 2.87
CA GLU A 61 17.82 5.54 1.97
C GLU A 61 17.67 6.97 2.54
N ASN A 62 16.70 7.17 3.43
CA ASN A 62 16.43 8.46 4.08
C ASN A 62 16.85 8.47 5.56
N GLU A 63 17.61 7.47 6.01
CA GLU A 63 18.12 7.38 7.38
C GLU A 63 19.31 8.36 7.53
N GLY A 64 19.06 9.53 8.13
CA GLY A 64 20.06 10.59 8.32
C GLY A 64 19.81 11.90 7.57
N VAL A 65 18.67 12.03 6.87
CA VAL A 65 18.13 13.30 6.35
C VAL A 65 17.30 14.00 7.42
#